data_AF-A0A8J4BU07-F1
#
_entry.id   AF-A0A8J4BU07-F1
#
_cell.length_a   1.000
_cell.length_b   1.000
_cell.length_c   1.000
_cell.angle_alpha   90.00
_cell.angle_beta   90.00
_cell.angle_gamma   90.00
#
_symmetry.space_group_name_H-M   'P 1'
#
loop_
_entity.id
_entity.type
_entity.pdbx_description
1 polymer ?
#
loop_
_entity_poly.entity_id
_entity_poly.type
_entity_poly.pdbx_seq_one_letter_code
_entity_poly.pdbx_strand_id
1 'polypeptide(L)'
;MDRSRARADELRKVVAQAVANDPITFNDGFLGKDVKEYCSWIQQKDKWGGAIELFILSQHYGREIAAFDVQTKRCDVYGQDKGYEERALLMYDGLHYDAMAVAAFEGAPEELDVTMFRPGGREGEAIMAAAEKLRGRRAENESDIGGKGRDEVCTF
;
A
#
# COMPACT_ATOMS: atom_id res chain seq x y z
N MET A 1 -4.79 10.43 -11.58
CA MET A 1 -3.44 9.97 -11.16
C MET A 1 -2.82 9.23 -12.34
N ASP A 2 -1.57 9.54 -12.67
CA ASP A 2 -0.81 8.75 -13.65
C ASP A 2 -0.64 7.32 -13.10
N ARG A 3 -0.97 6.30 -13.91
CA ARG A 3 -0.88 4.86 -13.57
C ARG A 3 0.48 4.25 -13.93
N SER A 4 1.49 5.09 -14.18
CA SER A 4 2.84 4.66 -14.51
C SER A 4 3.48 3.81 -13.43
N ARG A 5 4.00 2.64 -13.81
CA ARG A 5 4.82 1.75 -12.97
C ARG A 5 6.27 2.24 -12.80
N ALA A 6 6.65 3.37 -13.42
CA ALA A 6 8.02 3.87 -13.44
C ALA A 6 8.34 4.89 -12.33
N ARG A 7 7.47 5.05 -11.33
CA ARG A 7 7.60 6.12 -10.31
C ARG A 7 8.32 5.69 -9.03
N ALA A 8 8.74 4.44 -8.94
CA ALA A 8 9.43 3.89 -7.77
C ALA A 8 10.59 4.76 -7.27
N ASP A 9 11.50 5.14 -8.18
CA ASP A 9 12.67 5.97 -7.86
C ASP A 9 12.28 7.35 -7.30
N GLU A 10 11.14 7.90 -7.73
CA GLU A 10 10.60 9.17 -7.23
C GLU A 10 9.99 9.00 -5.84
N LEU A 11 9.16 7.98 -5.64
CA LEU A 11 8.52 7.70 -4.35
C LEU A 11 9.55 7.40 -3.25
N ARG A 12 10.61 6.67 -3.58
CA ARG A 12 11.72 6.40 -2.65
C ARG A 12 12.41 7.68 -2.19
N LYS A 13 12.56 8.66 -3.09
CA LYS A 13 13.12 9.98 -2.74
C LYS A 13 12.17 10.77 -1.84
N VAL A 14 10.86 10.72 -2.09
CA VAL A 14 9.86 11.34 -1.21
C VAL A 14 9.98 10.79 0.21
N VAL A 15 10.09 9.46 0.35
CA VAL A 15 10.25 8.81 1.65
C VAL A 15 11.55 9.23 2.33
N ALA A 16 12.69 9.12 1.64
CA ALA A 16 13.97 9.53 2.20
C ALA A 16 13.97 11.00 2.64
N GLN A 17 13.34 11.89 1.86
CA GLN A 17 13.24 13.30 2.20
C GLN A 17 12.35 13.55 3.43
N ALA A 18 11.23 12.83 3.55
CA ALA A 18 10.35 12.94 4.71
C ALA A 18 11.07 12.49 6.00
N VAL A 19 11.79 11.36 5.94
CA VAL A 19 12.60 10.85 7.05
C VAL A 19 13.69 11.84 7.44
N ALA A 20 14.44 12.37 6.47
CA ALA A 20 15.52 13.32 6.73
C ALA A 20 15.04 14.65 7.34
N ASN A 21 13.80 15.06 7.03
CA ASN A 21 13.25 16.34 7.48
C ASN A 21 12.60 16.28 8.88
N ASP A 22 12.25 15.09 9.37
CA ASP A 22 11.70 14.91 10.72
C ASP A 22 12.39 13.76 11.47
N PRO A 23 13.67 13.94 11.85
CA PRO A 23 14.44 12.93 12.57
C PRO A 23 13.96 12.72 14.02
N ILE A 24 13.05 13.58 14.52
CA ILE A 24 12.47 13.42 15.86
C ILE A 24 11.43 12.29 15.79
N THR A 25 10.52 12.37 14.82
CA THR A 25 9.53 11.30 14.57
C THR A 25 10.22 10.06 14.02
N PHE A 26 10.98 10.21 12.93
CA PHE A 26 11.68 9.13 12.25
C PHE A 26 13.08 8.93 12.83
N ASN A 27 13.15 8.69 14.14
CA ASN A 27 14.40 8.38 14.82
C ASN A 27 14.80 6.91 14.65
N ASP A 28 16.00 6.57 15.13
CA ASP A 28 16.57 5.23 14.97
C ASP A 28 15.70 4.11 15.55
N GLY A 29 14.97 4.38 16.63
CA GLY A 29 14.05 3.42 17.23
C GLY A 29 12.81 3.17 16.36
N PHE A 30 12.32 4.20 15.67
CA PHE A 30 11.20 4.09 14.73
C PHE A 30 11.62 3.36 13.44
N LEU A 31 12.80 3.68 12.92
CA LEU A 31 13.32 3.16 11.65
C LEU A 31 13.99 1.78 11.78
N GLY A 32 14.42 1.41 13.00
CA GLY A 32 15.29 0.26 13.25
C GLY A 32 16.70 0.41 12.69
N LYS A 33 17.09 1.63 12.29
CA LYS A 33 18.35 2.02 11.62
C LYS A 33 18.65 3.48 11.89
N ASP A 34 19.92 3.88 11.80
CA ASP A 34 20.27 5.31 11.77
C ASP A 34 19.56 6.03 10.61
N VAL A 35 19.12 7.27 10.84
CA VAL A 35 18.39 8.09 9.85
C VAL A 35 19.10 8.15 8.50
N LYS A 36 20.43 8.39 8.47
CA LYS A 36 21.18 8.49 7.21
C LYS A 36 21.32 7.13 6.53
N GLU A 37 21.50 6.06 7.31
CA GLU A 37 21.50 4.69 6.81
C GLU A 37 20.14 4.37 6.15
N TYR A 38 19.03 4.69 6.81
CA TYR A 38 17.69 4.45 6.29
C TYR A 38 17.44 5.20 4.98
N CYS A 39 17.75 6.50 4.94
CA CYS A 39 17.60 7.31 3.73
C CYS A 39 18.41 6.76 2.55
N SER A 40 19.60 6.21 2.81
CA SER A 40 20.43 5.58 1.79
C SER A 40 19.90 4.21 1.38
N TRP A 41 19.35 3.46 2.33
CA TRP A 41 18.77 2.13 2.13
C TRP A 41 17.50 2.17 1.28
N ILE A 42 16.54 3.05 1.60
CA ILE A 42 15.23 3.06 0.92
C ILE A 42 15.32 3.47 -0.56
N GLN A 43 16.37 4.20 -0.94
CA GLN A 43 16.62 4.61 -2.32
C GLN A 43 17.19 3.49 -3.21
N GLN A 44 17.59 2.34 -2.64
CA GLN A 44 18.08 1.20 -3.40
C GLN A 44 16.91 0.40 -4.00
N LYS A 45 17.05 0.01 -5.27
CA LYS A 45 15.98 -0.64 -6.05
C LYS A 45 15.64 -2.05 -5.59
N ASP A 46 16.59 -2.73 -4.96
CA ASP A 46 16.42 -4.08 -4.39
C ASP A 46 15.83 -4.06 -2.98
N LYS A 47 15.54 -2.87 -2.41
CA LYS A 47 14.97 -2.73 -1.06
C LYS A 47 13.48 -2.50 -1.11
N TRP A 48 12.78 -3.08 -0.14
CA TRP A 48 11.34 -3.16 -0.17
C TRP A 48 10.76 -2.21 0.86
N GLY A 49 9.82 -1.38 0.42
CA GLY A 49 9.05 -0.54 1.33
C GLY A 49 8.04 -1.35 2.13
N GLY A 50 7.58 -0.78 3.24
CA GLY A 50 6.54 -1.38 4.08
C GLY A 50 5.70 -0.33 4.80
N ALA A 51 5.38 -0.60 6.06
CA ALA A 51 4.47 0.25 6.85
C ALA A 51 4.95 1.70 7.00
N ILE A 52 6.27 1.93 7.11
CA ILE A 52 6.86 3.28 7.24
C ILE A 52 6.63 4.06 5.94
N GLU A 53 6.94 3.45 4.79
CA GLU A 53 6.74 4.06 3.48
C GLU A 53 5.25 4.37 3.25
N LEU A 54 4.35 3.43 3.54
CA LEU A 54 2.91 3.64 3.37
C LEU A 54 2.38 4.77 4.26
N PHE A 55 2.86 4.87 5.50
CA PHE A 55 2.52 5.97 6.40
C PHE A 55 2.98 7.33 5.85
N ILE A 56 4.21 7.41 5.35
CA ILE A 56 4.75 8.65 4.75
C ILE A 56 4.01 9.01 3.47
N LEU A 57 3.75 8.03 2.59
CA LEU A 57 3.07 8.26 1.31
C LEU A 57 1.60 8.67 1.51
N SER A 58 0.92 8.10 2.51
CA SER A 58 -0.42 8.54 2.93
C SER A 58 -0.43 10.04 3.26
N GLN A 59 0.54 10.50 4.05
CA GLN A 59 0.67 11.91 4.41
C GLN A 59 1.06 12.78 3.21
N HIS A 60 2.04 12.33 2.41
CA HIS A 60 2.53 13.06 1.25
C HIS A 60 1.41 13.32 0.23
N TYR A 61 0.54 12.34 0.01
CA TYR A 61 -0.57 12.46 -0.92
C TYR A 61 -1.84 13.06 -0.31
N GLY A 62 -1.91 13.20 1.01
CA GLY A 62 -3.13 13.63 1.70
C GLY A 62 -4.28 12.63 1.52
N ARG A 63 -3.97 11.33 1.59
CA ARG A 63 -4.90 10.25 1.28
C ARG A 63 -4.74 9.11 2.25
N GLU A 64 -5.83 8.41 2.54
CA GLU A 64 -5.74 7.15 3.26
C GLU A 64 -5.22 6.04 2.37
N ILE A 65 -4.49 5.11 2.97
CA ILE A 65 -4.09 3.85 2.34
C ILE A 65 -4.53 2.72 3.26
N ALA A 66 -5.44 1.86 2.80
CA ALA A 66 -5.84 0.67 3.54
C ALA A 66 -5.13 -0.56 2.97
N ALA A 67 -4.26 -1.18 3.77
CA ALA A 67 -3.53 -2.38 3.40
C ALA A 67 -4.15 -3.61 4.06
N PHE A 68 -4.67 -4.52 3.24
CA PHE A 68 -5.29 -5.77 3.68
C PHE A 68 -4.27 -6.90 3.66
N ASP A 69 -3.91 -7.40 4.83
CA ASP A 69 -3.00 -8.52 4.98
C ASP A 69 -3.76 -9.85 4.84
N VAL A 70 -3.42 -10.60 3.80
CA VAL A 70 -4.04 -11.89 3.47
C VAL A 70 -3.80 -12.92 4.57
N GLN A 71 -2.60 -12.95 5.16
CA GLN A 71 -2.21 -13.95 6.15
C GLN A 71 -2.82 -13.65 7.52
N THR A 72 -2.70 -12.41 8.00
CA THR A 72 -3.15 -12.04 9.35
C THR A 72 -4.61 -11.59 9.40
N LYS A 73 -5.26 -11.44 8.24
CA LYS A 73 -6.63 -10.91 8.08
C LYS A 73 -6.82 -9.48 8.60
N ARG A 74 -5.74 -8.80 8.96
CA ARG A 74 -5.78 -7.41 9.43
C ARG A 74 -5.94 -6.45 8.25
N CYS A 75 -6.48 -5.28 8.54
CA CYS A 75 -6.49 -4.15 7.63
C CYS A 75 -5.87 -2.96 8.36
N ASP A 76 -4.69 -2.56 7.92
CA ASP A 76 -3.97 -1.41 8.47
C ASP A 76 -4.31 -0.17 7.62
N VAL A 77 -4.96 0.83 8.23
CA VAL A 77 -5.38 2.06 7.53
C VAL A 77 -4.48 3.23 7.93
N TYR A 78 -3.57 3.60 7.04
CA TYR A 78 -2.67 4.74 7.20
C TYR A 78 -3.43 6.04 6.89
N GLY A 79 -3.31 7.04 7.78
CA GLY A 79 -3.95 8.35 7.62
C GLY A 79 -5.41 8.43 8.10
N GLN A 80 -5.96 7.37 8.71
CA GLN A 80 -7.38 7.30 9.12
C GLN A 80 -7.84 8.40 10.08
N ASP A 81 -6.92 9.00 10.83
CA ASP A 81 -7.17 10.05 11.81
C ASP A 81 -7.05 11.46 11.21
N LYS A 82 -6.69 11.57 9.93
CA LYS A 82 -6.40 12.86 9.26
C LYS A 82 -7.60 13.47 8.56
N GLY A 83 -8.72 12.75 8.46
CA GLY A 83 -9.93 13.23 7.78
C GLY A 83 -9.74 13.39 6.27
N TYR A 84 -8.90 12.55 5.65
CA TYR A 84 -8.73 12.57 4.20
C TYR A 84 -10.02 12.12 3.49
N GLU A 85 -10.32 12.73 2.35
CA GLU A 85 -11.54 12.45 1.60
C GLU A 85 -11.40 11.27 0.63
N GLU A 86 -10.18 10.81 0.37
CA GLU A 86 -9.89 9.72 -0.55
C GLU A 86 -9.05 8.62 0.12
N ARG A 87 -9.33 7.37 -0.23
CA ARG A 87 -8.64 6.15 0.20
C ARG A 87 -8.26 5.29 -0.99
N ALA A 88 -7.01 4.84 -1.02
CA ALA A 88 -6.54 3.76 -1.88
C ALA A 88 -6.53 2.43 -1.11
N LEU A 89 -6.65 1.32 -1.83
CA LEU A 89 -6.69 -0.01 -1.24
C LEU A 89 -5.54 -0.86 -1.77
N LEU A 90 -4.81 -1.53 -0.87
CA LEU A 90 -3.73 -2.45 -1.18
C LEU A 90 -4.02 -3.83 -0.59
N MET A 91 -3.58 -4.87 -1.28
CA MET A 91 -3.58 -6.24 -0.79
C MET A 91 -2.15 -6.68 -0.55
N TYR A 92 -1.87 -7.23 0.63
CA TYR A 92 -0.54 -7.67 1.04
C TYR A 92 -0.54 -9.17 1.31
N ASP A 93 0.31 -9.92 0.60
CA ASP A 93 0.40 -11.39 0.73
C ASP A 93 1.49 -11.88 1.69
N GLY A 94 2.15 -10.95 2.40
CA GLY A 94 3.32 -11.24 3.24
C GLY A 94 4.66 -10.96 2.56
N LEU A 95 4.64 -10.64 1.25
CA LEU A 95 5.81 -10.32 0.46
C LEU A 95 5.55 -9.11 -0.46
N HIS A 96 4.45 -9.13 -1.21
CA HIS A 96 4.10 -8.12 -2.21
C HIS A 96 2.86 -7.30 -1.82
N TYR A 97 2.83 -6.05 -2.28
CA TYR A 97 1.61 -5.25 -2.30
C TYR A 97 1.05 -5.14 -3.72
N ASP A 98 -0.21 -5.50 -3.88
CA ASP A 98 -0.99 -5.28 -5.10
C ASP A 98 -2.02 -4.18 -4.87
N ALA A 99 -2.20 -3.28 -5.85
CA ALA A 99 -3.29 -2.32 -5.82
C ALA A 99 -4.64 -3.04 -6.07
N MET A 100 -5.65 -2.68 -5.28
CA MET A 100 -7.02 -3.10 -5.53
C MET A 100 -7.80 -2.00 -6.26
N ALA A 101 -8.67 -2.42 -7.16
CA ALA A 101 -9.55 -1.54 -7.90
C ALA A 101 -10.97 -2.09 -7.97
N VAL A 102 -11.94 -1.20 -8.18
CA VAL A 102 -13.33 -1.57 -8.43
C VAL A 102 -13.62 -1.35 -9.90
N ALA A 103 -13.96 -2.42 -10.60
CA ALA A 103 -14.41 -2.35 -11.99
C ALA A 103 -15.71 -1.55 -12.09
N ALA A 104 -15.81 -0.67 -13.09
CA ALA A 104 -17.01 0.14 -13.31
C ALA A 104 -18.27 -0.70 -13.54
N PHE A 105 -18.10 -1.88 -14.15
CA PHE A 105 -19.12 -2.91 -14.33
C PHE A 105 -18.43 -4.26 -14.64
N GLU A 106 -19.19 -5.35 -14.62
CA GLU A 106 -18.67 -6.68 -14.93
C GLU A 106 -18.12 -6.76 -16.37
N GLY A 107 -16.85 -7.14 -16.51
CA GLY A 107 -16.16 -7.18 -17.79
C GLY A 107 -15.74 -5.81 -18.34
N ALA A 108 -15.82 -4.74 -17.52
CA ALA A 108 -15.26 -3.46 -17.88
C ALA A 108 -13.74 -3.57 -18.14
N PRO A 109 -13.21 -2.80 -19.11
CA PRO A 109 -11.78 -2.73 -19.33
C PRO A 109 -11.10 -1.99 -18.16
N GLU A 110 -9.84 -2.36 -17.85
CA GLU A 110 -9.09 -1.89 -16.66
C GLU A 110 -8.96 -0.36 -16.61
N GLU A 111 -9.00 0.32 -17.76
CA GLU A 111 -8.95 1.78 -17.84
C GLU A 111 -10.14 2.45 -17.14
N LEU A 112 -11.28 1.76 -17.01
CA LEU A 112 -12.46 2.24 -16.30
C LEU A 112 -12.46 1.90 -14.81
N ASP A 113 -11.44 1.16 -14.33
CA ASP A 113 -11.36 0.81 -12.93
C ASP A 113 -11.16 2.04 -12.06
N VAL A 114 -11.84 2.04 -10.91
CA VAL A 114 -11.71 3.08 -9.89
C VAL A 114 -10.74 2.58 -8.82
N THR A 115 -9.74 3.39 -8.47
CA THR A 115 -8.70 3.04 -7.48
C THR A 115 -8.67 3.97 -6.26
N MET A 116 -9.49 5.02 -6.28
CA MET A 116 -9.60 6.03 -5.22
C MET A 116 -11.06 6.14 -4.80
N PHE A 117 -11.32 6.04 -3.50
CA PHE A 117 -12.67 5.94 -2.97
C PHE A 117 -12.86 6.90 -1.78
N ARG A 118 -14.09 7.31 -1.51
CA ARG A 118 -14.38 7.99 -0.24
C ARG A 118 -14.36 6.98 0.91
N PRO A 119 -13.61 7.23 2.01
CA PRO A 119 -13.56 6.31 3.15
C PRO A 119 -14.91 6.09 3.84
N GLY A 120 -15.73 7.14 3.90
CA GLY A 120 -16.99 7.16 4.65
C GLY A 120 -18.24 6.95 3.81
N GLY A 121 -19.37 6.76 4.52
CA GLY A 121 -20.68 6.54 3.92
C GLY A 121 -20.88 5.13 3.37
N ARG A 122 -22.10 4.86 2.90
CA ARG A 122 -22.52 3.51 2.48
C ARG A 122 -21.66 2.90 1.38
N GLU A 123 -21.18 3.73 0.45
CA GLU A 123 -20.33 3.27 -0.65
C GLU A 123 -18.94 2.86 -0.15
N GLY A 124 -18.28 3.69 0.65
CA GLY A 124 -16.98 3.38 1.25
C GLY A 124 -17.02 2.13 2.12
N GLU A 125 -18.06 1.99 2.94
CA GLU A 125 -18.31 0.78 3.75
C GLU A 125 -18.50 -0.47 2.88
N ALA A 126 -19.29 -0.37 1.81
CA ALA A 126 -19.50 -1.48 0.87
C ALA A 126 -18.21 -1.90 0.16
N ILE A 127 -17.38 -0.92 -0.23
CA ILE A 127 -16.08 -1.17 -0.87
C ILE A 127 -15.13 -1.87 0.11
N MET A 128 -15.05 -1.44 1.37
CA MET A 128 -14.23 -2.10 2.39
C MET A 128 -14.69 -3.54 2.64
N ALA A 129 -16.01 -3.78 2.70
CA ALA A 129 -16.56 -5.13 2.84
C ALA A 129 -16.27 -6.00 1.61
N ALA A 130 -16.29 -5.43 0.40
CA ALA A 130 -15.93 -6.14 -0.84
C ALA A 130 -14.44 -6.50 -0.87
N ALA A 131 -13.56 -5.56 -0.49
CA ALA A 131 -12.12 -5.80 -0.37
C ALA A 131 -11.80 -6.90 0.65
N GLU A 132 -12.51 -6.93 1.78
CA GLU A 132 -12.38 -7.98 2.78
C GLU A 132 -12.78 -9.37 2.24
N LYS A 133 -13.87 -9.45 1.47
CA LYS A 133 -14.27 -10.70 0.80
C LYS A 133 -13.24 -11.14 -0.24
N LEU A 134 -12.68 -10.19 -1.00
CA LEU A 134 -11.64 -10.48 -2.00
C LEU A 134 -10.37 -11.04 -1.34
N ARG A 135 -9.93 -10.43 -0.22
CA ARG A 135 -8.83 -10.93 0.61
C ARG A 135 -9.10 -12.38 1.06
N GLY A 136 -10.30 -12.66 1.55
CA GLY A 136 -10.71 -14.01 1.97
C GLY A 136 -10.55 -15.05 0.86
N ARG A 137 -11.05 -14.73 -0.35
CA ARG A 137 -10.90 -15.59 -1.52
C ARG A 137 -9.44 -15.82 -1.91
N ARG A 138 -8.57 -14.81 -1.78
CA ARG A 138 -7.13 -14.97 -2.07
C ARG A 138 -6.45 -15.88 -1.05
N ALA A 139 -6.79 -15.75 0.24
CA ALA A 139 -6.26 -16.61 1.29
C ALA A 139 -6.61 -18.09 1.05
N GLU A 140 -7.85 -18.39 0.63
CA GLU A 140 -8.30 -19.75 0.29
C GLU A 140 -7.50 -20.34 -0.88
N ASN A 141 -7.30 -19.55 -1.94
CA ASN A 141 -6.51 -19.98 -3.10
C ASN A 141 -5.04 -20.23 -2.74
N GLU A 142 -4.44 -19.43 -1.84
CA GLU A 142 -3.05 -19.63 -1.42
C GLU A 142 -2.86 -20.85 -0.52
N SER A 143 -3.85 -21.20 0.31
CA SER A 143 -3.83 -22.46 1.06
C SER A 143 -3.89 -23.70 0.16
N ASP A 144 -4.47 -23.59 -1.03
CA ASP A 144 -4.57 -24.68 -2.00
C ASP A 144 -3.30 -24.84 -2.87
N ILE A 145 -2.46 -23.79 -3.01
CA ILE A 145 -1.27 -23.77 -3.88
C ILE A 145 0.01 -24.05 -3.08
N GLY A 146 0.01 -25.07 -2.22
CA GLY A 146 1.24 -25.58 -1.59
C GLY A 146 2.30 -25.95 -2.63
N GLY A 147 3.18 -24.99 -2.97
CA GLY A 147 4.36 -25.16 -3.82
C GLY A 147 4.17 -24.81 -5.29
N LYS A 148 4.40 -23.55 -5.66
CA LYS A 148 5.17 -23.18 -6.88
C LYS A 148 5.54 -21.71 -6.85
N GLY A 149 6.84 -21.46 -6.99
CA GLY A 149 7.45 -20.13 -6.98
C GLY A 149 6.78 -19.20 -7.98
N ARG A 150 6.51 -17.97 -7.53
CA ARG A 150 6.06 -16.88 -8.38
C ARG A 150 7.25 -15.95 -8.61
N ASP A 151 7.53 -15.73 -9.89
CA ASP A 151 8.60 -14.87 -10.39
C ASP A 151 8.46 -13.44 -9.85
N GLU A 152 9.63 -12.87 -9.58
CA GLU A 152 9.89 -11.63 -8.88
C GLU A 152 9.33 -10.41 -9.62
N VAL A 153 8.31 -9.76 -9.06
CA VAL A 153 7.94 -8.39 -9.43
C VAL A 153 8.01 -7.53 -8.18
N CYS A 154 9.01 -6.65 -8.12
CA CYS A 154 9.23 -5.73 -7.01
C CYS A 154 7.98 -4.91 -6.71
N THR A 155 7.66 -4.80 -5.42
CA THR A 155 6.76 -3.75 -4.94
C THR A 155 7.56 -2.44 -4.87
N PHE A 156 7.13 -1.46 -5.66
CA PHE A 156 7.80 -0.18 -5.99
C PHE A 156 9.10 -0.32 -6.76
#